data_AF-A0A926P6N7-F1
#
_entry.id   AF-A0A926P6N7-F1
#
_cell.length_a   1.000
_cell.length_b   1.000
_cell.length_c   1.000
_cell.angle_alpha   90.00
_cell.angle_beta   90.00
_cell.angle_gamma   90.00
#
_symmetry.space_group_name_H-M   'P 1'
#
loop_
_entity.id
_entity.type
_entity.pdbx_description
1 polymer ?
#
loop_
_entity_poly.entity_id
_entity_poly.type
_entity_poly.pdbx_seq_one_letter_code
_entity_poly.pdbx_strand_id
1 'polypeptide(L)'
;MIRYALTCDFTHDFEGWFRNSDDFSTQSAKGLISCPVCGSTDIRKKLMAPAVSTSRAKQASAESQQTGHTQAVPGADVPAPAAAVESADAQVIQQAALMPQDVRQKEMIEALRTLRKRMVEASDYVGKDFPEEARRMHYGETEERNIYGESSPEEAKALLDEGIDILPLPVLPDEKN
;
A
#
# COMPACT_ATOMS: atom_id res chain seq x y z
N MET A 1 32.06 2.09 1.36
CA MET A 1 30.74 2.66 1.12
C MET A 1 29.92 2.41 2.37
N ILE A 2 29.19 3.42 2.87
CA ILE A 2 28.43 3.33 4.12
C ILE A 2 26.95 3.62 3.84
N ARG A 3 26.08 2.92 4.56
CA ARG A 3 24.62 3.03 4.43
C ARG A 3 24.09 3.85 5.60
N TYR A 4 23.39 4.94 5.31
CA TYR A 4 22.67 5.73 6.31
C TYR A 4 21.16 5.58 6.11
N ALA A 5 20.42 5.41 7.21
CA ALA A 5 18.98 5.69 7.22
C ALA A 5 18.78 7.20 7.34
N LEU A 6 17.96 7.74 6.46
CA LEU A 6 17.68 9.14 6.28
C LEU A 6 16.18 9.36 6.42
N THR A 7 15.79 10.53 6.89
CA THR A 7 14.38 10.95 6.96
C THR A 7 14.28 12.39 6.43
N CYS A 8 13.28 12.69 5.62
CA CYS A 8 13.02 14.06 5.17
C CYS A 8 12.09 14.79 6.15
N ASP A 9 11.86 16.09 5.93
CA ASP A 9 10.97 16.87 6.81
C ASP A 9 9.51 16.37 6.79
N PHE A 10 9.06 15.80 5.67
CA PHE A 10 7.76 15.11 5.55
C PHE A 10 7.72 13.71 6.19
N THR A 11 8.72 13.34 7.02
CA THR A 11 8.80 12.05 7.74
C THR A 11 8.86 10.81 6.83
N HIS A 12 9.25 10.96 5.56
CA HIS A 12 9.56 9.82 4.70
C HIS A 12 10.95 9.26 5.02
N ASP A 13 10.98 8.01 5.47
CA ASP A 13 12.23 7.26 5.67
C ASP A 13 12.75 6.66 4.37
N PHE A 14 14.05 6.75 4.14
CA PHE A 14 14.74 6.11 3.02
C PHE A 14 16.20 5.86 3.34
N GLU A 15 16.91 5.13 2.47
CA GLU A 15 18.31 4.76 2.69
C GLU A 15 19.22 5.34 1.61
N GLY A 16 20.39 5.84 2.03
CA GLY A 16 21.40 6.40 1.13
C GLY A 16 22.77 5.74 1.30
N TRP A 17 23.44 5.48 0.18
CA TRP A 17 24.78 4.90 0.13
C TRP A 17 25.83 5.97 -0.22
N PHE A 18 26.74 6.23 0.72
CA PHE A 18 27.75 7.29 0.60
C PHE A 18 29.16 6.71 0.63
N ARG A 19 30.15 7.44 0.12
CA ARG A 19 31.54 6.99 0.16
C ARG A 19 32.08 6.97 1.60
N ASN A 20 31.79 8.02 2.36
CA ASN A 20 32.15 8.22 3.77
C ASN A 20 31.15 9.19 4.45
N SER A 21 31.41 9.66 5.67
CA SER A 21 30.48 10.55 6.39
C SER A 21 30.48 11.99 5.86
N ASP A 22 31.65 12.50 5.49
CA ASP A 22 31.85 13.86 4.96
C ASP A 22 31.18 14.05 3.59
N ASP A 23 31.12 12.99 2.79
CA ASP A 23 30.40 12.90 1.52
C ASP A 23 28.90 13.17 1.71
N PHE A 24 28.26 12.52 2.68
CA PHE A 24 26.88 12.84 3.07
C PHE A 24 26.74 14.33 3.47
N SER A 25 27.60 14.82 4.37
CA SER A 25 27.50 16.18 4.88
C SER A 25 27.67 17.22 3.76
N THR A 26 28.57 16.94 2.82
CA THR A 26 28.84 17.80 1.65
C THR A 26 27.69 17.78 0.65
N GLN A 27 27.08 16.61 0.39
CA GLN A 27 25.95 16.49 -0.52
C GLN A 27 24.67 17.08 0.07
N SER A 28 24.42 16.88 1.37
CA SER A 28 23.31 17.48 2.13
C SER A 28 23.41 19.01 2.14
N ALA A 29 24.58 19.56 2.49
CA ALA A 29 24.81 21.02 2.49
C ALA A 29 24.71 21.66 1.09
N LYS A 30 24.84 20.88 0.01
CA LYS A 30 24.66 21.32 -1.37
C LYS A 30 23.24 21.05 -1.92
N GLY A 31 22.34 20.48 -1.13
CA GLY A 31 20.99 20.09 -1.58
C GLY A 31 20.98 19.01 -2.67
N LEU A 32 22.05 18.22 -2.80
CA LEU A 32 22.18 17.17 -3.83
C LEU A 32 21.52 15.84 -3.44
N ILE A 33 21.03 15.73 -2.21
CA ILE A 33 20.27 14.58 -1.72
C ILE A 33 18.79 14.98 -1.71
N SER A 34 17.96 14.34 -2.51
CA SER A 34 16.51 14.53 -2.53
C SER A 34 15.77 13.30 -2.00
N CYS A 35 14.63 13.53 -1.37
CA CYS A 35 13.73 12.46 -0.95
C CYS A 35 13.06 11.82 -2.17
N PRO A 36 13.10 10.47 -2.33
CA PRO A 36 12.48 9.80 -3.48
C PRO A 36 10.95 9.86 -3.48
N VAL A 37 10.31 10.20 -2.35
CA VAL A 37 8.85 10.25 -2.22
C VAL A 37 8.28 11.64 -2.51
N CYS A 38 8.93 12.70 -2.01
CA CYS A 38 8.42 14.08 -2.09
C CYS A 38 9.37 15.11 -2.71
N GLY A 39 10.58 14.72 -3.13
CA GLY A 39 11.56 15.61 -3.76
C GLY A 39 12.27 16.61 -2.84
N SER A 40 11.83 16.77 -1.57
CA SER A 40 12.48 17.66 -0.59
C SER A 40 13.95 17.32 -0.39
N THR A 41 14.79 18.35 -0.27
CA THR A 41 16.23 18.28 -0.01
C THR A 41 16.61 18.44 1.47
N ASP A 42 15.61 18.68 2.34
CA ASP A 42 15.77 18.78 3.79
C ASP A 42 15.86 17.38 4.43
N ILE A 43 17.05 16.79 4.32
CA ILE A 43 17.31 15.41 4.71
C ILE A 43 18.14 15.34 6.00
N ARG A 44 17.60 14.69 7.04
CA ARG A 44 18.28 14.45 8.32
C ARG A 44 18.69 12.97 8.46
N LYS A 45 19.83 12.71 9.12
CA LYS A 45 20.21 11.35 9.52
C LYS A 45 19.27 10.85 10.61
N LYS A 46 18.68 9.67 10.42
CA LYS A 46 17.90 9.01 11.48
C LYS A 46 18.88 8.48 12.53
N LEU A 47 18.69 8.86 13.79
CA LEU A 47 19.48 8.30 14.89
C LEU A 47 19.10 6.83 15.05
N MET A 48 20.05 5.94 14.73
CA MET A 48 19.93 4.52 15.01
C MET A 48 19.99 4.32 16.52
N ALA A 49 18.84 4.09 17.15
CA ALA A 49 18.81 3.63 18.54
C ALA A 49 19.37 2.20 18.60
N PRO A 50 20.50 1.95 19.29
CA PRO A 50 20.88 0.57 19.60
C PRO A 50 19.81 -0.05 20.50
N ALA A 51 19.47 -1.31 20.28
CA ALA A 51 18.51 -2.03 21.10
C ALA A 51 19.11 -2.34 22.50
N VAL A 52 19.16 -1.33 23.36
CA VAL A 52 19.55 -1.48 24.77
C VAL A 52 18.43 -2.19 25.55
N SER A 53 18.54 -3.51 25.64
CA SER A 53 17.77 -4.35 26.56
C SER A 53 18.19 -4.09 28.01
N THR A 54 17.70 -3.00 28.60
CA THR A 54 17.84 -2.78 30.05
C THR A 54 17.07 -3.88 30.80
N SER A 55 17.75 -4.56 31.72
CA SER A 55 17.24 -5.79 32.37
C SER A 55 16.19 -5.53 33.46
N ARG A 56 15.30 -4.55 33.27
CA ARG A 56 14.25 -4.13 34.22
C ARG A 56 12.89 -3.87 33.55
N ALA A 57 12.58 -4.59 32.46
CA ALA A 57 11.23 -4.64 31.87
C ALA A 57 10.59 -6.05 31.90
N LYS A 58 11.22 -7.04 32.57
CA LYS A 58 10.66 -8.38 32.76
C LYS A 58 9.71 -8.43 33.97
N GLN A 59 8.67 -7.59 33.96
CA GLN A 59 7.59 -7.58 34.99
C GLN A 59 6.39 -6.66 34.60
N ALA A 60 5.87 -6.80 33.36
CA ALA A 60 4.61 -6.14 32.96
C ALA A 60 3.87 -6.90 31.83
N SER A 61 4.07 -8.22 31.73
CA SER A 61 3.48 -9.07 30.68
C SER A 61 3.35 -10.52 31.17
N ALA A 62 2.56 -10.71 32.20
CA ALA A 62 2.07 -12.00 32.70
C ALA A 62 0.70 -11.75 33.34
N GLU A 63 -0.21 -12.71 33.20
CA GLU A 63 -1.64 -12.64 33.56
C GLU A 63 -2.49 -11.62 32.75
N SER A 64 -3.61 -11.99 32.13
CA SER A 64 -4.37 -13.25 32.17
C SER A 64 -4.89 -13.67 30.79
N GLN A 65 -4.65 -14.93 30.41
CA GLN A 65 -5.40 -15.64 29.39
C GLN A 65 -6.23 -16.76 30.05
N GLN A 66 -7.49 -16.87 29.61
CA GLN A 66 -8.30 -18.10 29.51
C GLN A 66 -8.73 -18.87 30.78
N THR A 67 -10.04 -18.87 31.01
CA THR A 67 -10.91 -20.08 31.05
C THR A 67 -12.22 -19.64 30.38
N GLY A 68 -12.93 -20.32 29.48
CA GLY A 68 -13.21 -21.72 29.10
C GLY A 68 -14.62 -21.69 28.44
N HIS A 69 -15.20 -22.68 27.77
CA HIS A 69 -14.79 -24.05 27.44
C HIS A 69 -15.81 -24.66 26.42
N THR A 70 -15.35 -25.32 25.34
CA THR A 70 -15.97 -26.53 24.69
C THR A 70 -17.41 -26.47 24.06
N GLN A 71 -17.86 -27.23 23.04
CA GLN A 71 -17.25 -28.29 22.20
C GLN A 71 -18.01 -28.57 20.86
N ALA A 72 -17.27 -28.94 19.80
CA ALA A 72 -17.54 -29.90 18.69
C ALA A 72 -18.84 -29.87 17.81
N VAL A 73 -18.76 -29.68 16.48
CA VAL A 73 -18.50 -30.59 15.29
C VAL A 73 -19.75 -31.33 14.74
N PRO A 74 -19.78 -31.91 13.51
CA PRO A 74 -18.89 -31.87 12.31
C PRO A 74 -19.63 -31.27 11.05
N GLY A 75 -19.20 -31.33 9.77
CA GLY A 75 -17.97 -31.77 9.06
C GLY A 75 -18.26 -32.17 7.58
N ALA A 76 -17.21 -32.50 6.80
CA ALA A 76 -17.20 -32.96 5.38
C ALA A 76 -17.58 -31.92 4.27
N ASP A 77 -16.95 -31.85 3.08
CA ASP A 77 -15.78 -32.60 2.58
C ASP A 77 -14.91 -31.80 1.57
N VAL A 78 -13.64 -32.22 1.54
CA VAL A 78 -12.43 -31.83 0.79
C VAL A 78 -12.55 -31.99 -0.77
N PRO A 79 -11.51 -31.83 -1.64
CA PRO A 79 -10.07 -31.66 -1.40
C PRO A 79 -9.30 -30.59 -2.21
N ALA A 80 -8.13 -30.21 -1.69
CA ALA A 80 -6.98 -29.77 -2.48
C ALA A 80 -6.16 -30.98 -2.97
N PRO A 81 -5.21 -30.77 -3.90
CA PRO A 81 -3.89 -31.35 -3.63
C PRO A 81 -2.78 -30.31 -3.75
N ALA A 82 -1.90 -30.30 -2.76
CA ALA A 82 -0.62 -29.61 -2.82
C ALA A 82 0.45 -30.55 -3.37
N ALA A 83 1.35 -30.04 -4.22
CA ALA A 83 2.73 -30.49 -4.30
C ALA A 83 3.61 -29.46 -5.03
N ALA A 84 4.62 -28.96 -4.32
CA ALA A 84 5.92 -28.45 -4.77
C ALA A 84 6.11 -27.93 -6.21
N VAL A 85 6.63 -26.70 -6.32
CA VAL A 85 8.06 -26.49 -6.65
C VAL A 85 8.56 -25.14 -6.09
N GLU A 86 9.74 -25.16 -5.49
CA GLU A 86 10.53 -23.98 -5.16
C GLU A 86 11.28 -23.44 -6.40
N SER A 87 11.90 -22.27 -6.28
CA SER A 87 12.92 -21.72 -7.22
C SER A 87 12.49 -21.58 -8.70
N ALA A 88 11.81 -20.46 -8.95
CA ALA A 88 11.89 -19.71 -10.20
C ALA A 88 11.75 -18.20 -9.86
N ASP A 89 12.54 -17.71 -8.90
CA ASP A 89 13.77 -16.97 -9.22
C ASP A 89 13.50 -15.62 -9.88
N ALA A 90 13.47 -14.57 -9.04
CA ALA A 90 13.99 -13.19 -9.14
C ALA A 90 14.12 -12.42 -10.49
N GLN A 91 14.05 -13.07 -11.65
CA GLN A 91 14.26 -12.48 -12.97
C GLN A 91 13.04 -11.69 -13.47
N VAL A 92 11.81 -12.06 -13.10
CA VAL A 92 10.59 -11.39 -13.61
C VAL A 92 10.53 -9.92 -13.19
N ILE A 93 10.93 -9.59 -11.95
CA ILE A 93 11.01 -8.19 -11.47
C ILE A 93 12.17 -7.44 -12.15
N GLN A 94 13.25 -8.14 -12.50
CA GLN A 94 14.44 -7.56 -13.16
C GLN A 94 14.23 -7.34 -14.67
N GLN A 95 13.47 -8.21 -15.34
CA GLN A 95 13.13 -8.15 -16.77
C GLN A 95 12.28 -6.93 -17.12
N ALA A 96 11.48 -6.45 -16.15
CA ALA A 96 10.76 -5.18 -16.24
C ALA A 96 11.68 -3.94 -16.38
N ALA A 97 13.01 -4.07 -16.34
CA ALA A 97 13.93 -2.96 -16.64
C ALA A 97 14.30 -2.82 -18.13
N LEU A 98 14.18 -3.89 -18.94
CA LEU A 98 14.82 -4.00 -20.27
C LEU A 98 13.89 -3.77 -21.48
N MET A 99 12.57 -3.72 -21.28
CA MET A 99 11.62 -3.45 -22.37
C MET A 99 11.66 -1.97 -22.81
N PRO A 100 11.46 -1.64 -24.10
CA PRO A 100 11.16 -0.26 -24.50
C PRO A 100 9.96 0.29 -23.71
N GLN A 101 10.01 1.55 -23.31
CA GLN A 101 8.95 2.21 -22.51
C GLN A 101 7.56 1.99 -23.16
N ASP A 102 7.47 2.11 -24.49
CA ASP A 102 6.26 1.96 -25.28
C ASP A 102 5.59 0.57 -25.18
N VAL A 103 6.38 -0.50 -25.03
CA VAL A 103 5.86 -1.88 -24.90
C VAL A 103 5.31 -2.07 -23.49
N ARG A 104 6.11 -1.69 -22.49
CA ARG A 104 5.79 -1.77 -21.07
C ARG A 104 4.54 -0.96 -20.71
N GLN A 105 4.38 0.21 -21.35
CA GLN A 105 3.20 1.06 -21.20
C GLN A 105 1.94 0.44 -21.80
N LYS A 106 2.03 -0.23 -22.97
CA LYS A 106 0.89 -0.93 -23.58
C LYS A 106 0.43 -2.11 -22.73
N GLU A 107 1.36 -2.94 -22.26
CA GLU A 107 1.06 -4.05 -21.35
C GLU A 107 0.43 -3.56 -20.04
N MET A 108 0.92 -2.43 -19.49
CA MET A 108 0.33 -1.78 -18.31
C MET A 108 -1.12 -1.30 -18.56
N ILE A 109 -1.39 -0.65 -19.69
CA ILE A 109 -2.74 -0.19 -20.06
C ILE A 109 -3.70 -1.37 -20.26
N GLU A 110 -3.23 -2.46 -20.88
CA GLU A 110 -4.02 -3.68 -21.06
C GLU A 110 -4.32 -4.36 -19.72
N ALA A 111 -3.33 -4.47 -18.82
CA ALA A 111 -3.53 -4.96 -17.46
C ALA A 111 -4.53 -4.10 -16.67
N LEU A 112 -4.43 -2.77 -16.74
CA LEU A 112 -5.38 -1.83 -16.12
C LEU A 112 -6.79 -1.99 -16.69
N ARG A 113 -6.95 -2.19 -18.01
CA ARG A 113 -8.23 -2.45 -18.66
C ARG A 113 -8.84 -3.78 -18.18
N THR A 114 -8.05 -4.85 -18.08
CA THR A 114 -8.49 -6.13 -17.54
C THR A 114 -8.89 -6.03 -16.07
N LEU A 115 -8.14 -5.28 -15.25
CA LEU A 115 -8.44 -5.05 -13.84
C LEU A 115 -9.76 -4.29 -13.68
N ARG A 116 -9.92 -3.16 -14.39
CA ARG A 116 -11.16 -2.36 -14.37
C ARG A 116 -12.36 -3.17 -14.83
N LYS A 117 -12.22 -4.00 -15.88
CA LYS A 117 -13.31 -4.87 -16.34
C LYS A 117 -13.78 -5.81 -15.22
N ARG A 118 -12.86 -6.48 -14.52
CA ARG A 118 -13.18 -7.38 -13.39
C ARG A 118 -13.82 -6.66 -12.21
N MET A 119 -13.35 -5.45 -11.89
CA MET A 119 -13.95 -4.62 -10.84
C MET A 119 -15.39 -4.21 -11.19
N VAL A 120 -15.62 -3.76 -12.42
CA VAL A 120 -16.96 -3.37 -12.92
C VAL A 120 -17.89 -4.57 -13.04
N GLU A 121 -17.42 -5.73 -13.53
CA GLU A 121 -18.24 -6.96 -13.61
C GLU A 121 -18.63 -7.53 -12.23
N ALA A 122 -17.94 -7.13 -11.16
CA ALA A 122 -18.19 -7.56 -9.78
C ALA A 122 -18.88 -6.48 -8.92
N SER A 123 -19.33 -5.36 -9.51
CA SER A 123 -19.88 -4.21 -8.79
C SER A 123 -21.14 -3.65 -9.45
N ASP A 124 -22.06 -3.13 -8.64
CA ASP A 124 -23.28 -2.47 -9.09
C ASP A 124 -23.03 -0.99 -9.45
N TYR A 125 -23.60 -0.53 -10.57
CA TYR A 125 -23.51 0.87 -10.97
C TYR A 125 -24.61 1.71 -10.32
N VAL A 126 -24.21 2.62 -9.42
CA VAL A 126 -25.12 3.51 -8.68
C VAL A 126 -25.14 4.94 -9.23
N GLY A 127 -24.34 5.24 -10.27
CA GLY A 127 -24.33 6.56 -10.91
C GLY A 127 -23.99 7.69 -9.92
N LYS A 128 -24.76 8.78 -9.95
CA LYS A 128 -24.52 9.99 -9.13
C LYS A 128 -24.92 9.84 -7.67
N ASP A 129 -25.72 8.84 -7.35
CA ASP A 129 -26.18 8.55 -5.99
C ASP A 129 -25.10 7.81 -5.16
N PHE A 130 -23.90 7.60 -5.74
CA PHE A 130 -22.75 6.96 -5.11
C PHE A 130 -22.41 7.52 -3.71
N PRO A 131 -22.36 8.84 -3.46
CA PRO A 131 -22.05 9.35 -2.12
C PRO A 131 -23.11 8.99 -1.08
N GLU A 132 -24.39 8.93 -1.47
CA GLU A 132 -25.49 8.58 -0.55
C GLU A 132 -25.60 7.07 -0.34
N GLU A 133 -25.39 6.24 -1.37
CA GLU A 133 -25.28 4.79 -1.21
C GLU A 133 -24.08 4.39 -0.35
N ALA A 134 -22.91 5.00 -0.56
CA ALA A 134 -21.70 4.70 0.21
C ALA A 134 -21.88 5.03 1.71
N ARG A 135 -22.51 6.17 2.02
CA ARG A 135 -22.92 6.50 3.40
C ARG A 135 -23.92 5.48 3.96
N ARG A 136 -24.99 5.15 3.22
CA ARG A 136 -26.01 4.20 3.70
C ARG A 136 -25.45 2.80 3.96
N MET A 137 -24.48 2.34 3.16
CA MET A 137 -23.75 1.10 3.44
C MET A 137 -22.88 1.23 4.70
N HIS A 138 -22.13 2.32 4.86
CA HIS A 138 -21.27 2.54 6.03
C HIS A 138 -22.06 2.63 7.35
N TYR A 139 -23.25 3.24 7.33
CA TYR A 139 -24.14 3.30 8.50
C TYR A 139 -25.04 2.06 8.68
N GLY A 140 -24.97 1.07 7.78
CA GLY A 140 -25.74 -0.17 7.87
C GLY A 140 -27.23 -0.04 7.52
N GLU A 141 -27.62 1.00 6.77
CA GLU A 141 -28.97 1.18 6.24
C GLU A 141 -29.26 0.30 5.01
N THR A 142 -28.22 -0.10 4.29
CA THR A 142 -28.28 -0.98 3.11
C THR A 142 -27.28 -2.14 3.22
N GLU A 143 -27.53 -3.24 2.48
CA GLU A 143 -26.63 -4.39 2.44
C GLU A 143 -25.25 -4.03 1.86
N GLU A 144 -24.19 -4.56 2.46
CA GLU A 144 -22.81 -4.38 1.98
C GLU A 144 -22.60 -5.08 0.62
N ARG A 145 -22.37 -4.29 -0.43
CA ARG A 145 -22.12 -4.75 -1.82
C ARG A 145 -21.04 -3.89 -2.48
N ASN A 146 -20.37 -4.39 -3.51
CA ASN A 146 -19.44 -3.55 -4.27
C ASN A 146 -20.24 -2.56 -5.13
N ILE A 147 -20.08 -1.26 -4.91
CA ILE A 147 -20.70 -0.21 -5.72
C ILE A 147 -19.65 0.62 -6.46
N TYR A 148 -20.00 1.10 -7.65
CA TYR A 148 -19.21 2.11 -8.36
C TYR A 148 -20.12 3.15 -9.00
N GLY A 149 -19.62 4.38 -9.14
CA GLY A 149 -20.43 5.50 -9.64
C GLY A 149 -19.63 6.77 -9.89
N GLU A 150 -20.37 7.87 -9.96
CA GLU A 150 -19.89 9.22 -10.19
C GLU A 150 -19.95 10.02 -8.89
N SER A 151 -18.90 10.75 -8.55
CA SER A 151 -18.84 11.65 -7.39
C SER A 151 -18.07 12.91 -7.77
N SER A 152 -18.48 14.07 -7.28
CA SER A 152 -17.64 15.27 -7.38
C SER A 152 -16.35 15.10 -6.54
N PRO A 153 -15.27 15.85 -6.83
CA PRO A 153 -14.03 15.80 -6.04
C PRO A 153 -14.17 16.44 -4.65
N GLU A 154 -15.29 17.08 -4.35
CA GLU A 154 -15.63 17.62 -3.02
C GLU A 154 -16.36 16.56 -2.20
N GLU A 155 -17.38 15.91 -2.77
CA GLU A 155 -18.06 14.76 -2.15
C GLU A 155 -17.10 13.59 -1.90
N ALA A 156 -16.21 13.29 -2.84
CA ALA A 156 -15.22 12.23 -2.67
C ALA A 156 -14.28 12.48 -1.48
N LYS A 157 -13.97 13.74 -1.17
CA LYS A 157 -13.19 14.08 0.03
C LYS A 157 -14.03 13.94 1.28
N ALA A 158 -15.26 14.44 1.28
CA ALA A 158 -16.18 14.30 2.41
C ALA A 158 -16.35 12.84 2.82
N LEU A 159 -16.53 11.92 1.85
CA LEU A 159 -16.58 10.48 2.11
C LEU A 159 -15.31 9.95 2.82
N LEU A 160 -14.11 10.36 2.37
CA LEU A 160 -12.85 9.97 3.00
C LEU A 160 -12.68 10.59 4.40
N ASP A 161 -13.06 11.86 4.60
CA ASP A 161 -13.06 12.55 5.90
C ASP A 161 -14.08 11.94 6.89
N GLU A 162 -15.19 11.39 6.38
CA GLU A 162 -16.19 10.62 7.15
C GLU A 162 -15.72 9.19 7.50
N GLY A 163 -14.61 8.72 6.92
CA GLY A 163 -14.07 7.37 7.14
C GLY A 163 -14.66 6.29 6.22
N ILE A 164 -15.21 6.68 5.06
CA ILE A 164 -15.74 5.78 4.04
C ILE A 164 -14.64 5.50 3.01
N ASP A 165 -14.12 4.27 3.01
CA ASP A 165 -13.07 3.82 2.09
C ASP A 165 -13.54 3.80 0.63
N ILE A 166 -13.22 4.86 -0.12
CA ILE A 166 -13.45 4.95 -1.56
C ILE A 166 -12.13 4.91 -2.34
N LEU A 167 -12.16 4.32 -3.54
CA LEU A 167 -11.01 4.29 -4.46
C LEU A 167 -11.41 4.89 -5.82
N PRO A 168 -10.69 5.91 -6.33
CA PRO A 168 -10.97 6.44 -7.66
C PRO A 168 -10.60 5.40 -8.73
N LEU A 169 -11.53 5.11 -9.64
CA LEU A 169 -11.24 4.19 -10.75
C LEU A 169 -10.15 4.78 -11.66
N PRO A 170 -9.19 3.97 -12.13
CA PRO A 170 -8.17 4.44 -13.06
C PRO A 170 -8.80 4.81 -14.41
N VAL A 171 -8.69 6.08 -14.77
CA VAL A 171 -9.01 6.59 -16.12
C VAL A 171 -8.01 6.04 -17.13
N LEU A 172 -8.50 5.42 -18.19
CA LEU A 172 -7.66 4.88 -19.25
C LEU A 172 -7.23 6.04 -20.19
N PRO A 173 -6.01 5.98 -20.78
CA PRO A 173 -5.54 7.05 -21.66
C PRO A 173 -6.47 7.30 -22.87
N ASP A 174 -7.17 6.26 -23.34
CA ASP A 174 -8.10 6.31 -24.46
C ASP A 174 -9.40 7.09 -24.15
N GLU A 175 -9.69 7.39 -22.87
CA GLU A 175 -10.89 8.13 -22.44
C GLU A 175 -10.69 9.66 -22.40
N LYS A 176 -9.47 10.14 -22.70
CA LYS A 176 -9.17 11.56 -22.86
C LYS A 176 -9.20 11.94 -24.34
N ASN A 177 -10.36 12.38 -24.82
CA ASN A 177 -10.59 12.93 -26.16
C ASN A 177 -11.16 14.34 -26.04
#